data_AF-A0A7C4SD01-F1
#
_entry.id   AF-A0A7C4SD01-F1
#
_cell.length_a   1.000
_cell.length_b   1.000
_cell.length_c   1.000
_cell.angle_alpha   90.00
_cell.angle_beta   90.00
_cell.angle_gamma   90.00
#
_symmetry.space_group_name_H-M   'P 1'
#
loop_
_entity.id
_entity.type
_entity.pdbx_description
1 polymer ?
#
loop_
_entity_poly.entity_id
_entity_poly.type
_entity_poly.pdbx_seq_one_letter_code
_entity_poly.pdbx_strand_id
1 'polypeptide(L)'
;MAVELVTPGHSPPLDTLIALGIASGVLQAHPTAEVLVEKEGASYRIVIGGQVEWDKVHDKLSEKMLFEMERLRYRTGDLYSAFGPQKGIELRKLSETFKGIVELAREPMLRITFEYSEGAQHAAREGRGRGRRGTYTAYLPIAPWAGKYFTGTYRYGEEPYTLCPLCAFLAWSGLLSSSSIITYVTKEKRGTIYVVPDPLSVKGYDLALLSLIFGEKRGRVRDDVPLLAAPLLALATGETLWPVEGDYGLYVWKYEGAGAFLGIRGYSQLPLRPLLEFAAEAKSRGRYLARLIKRLDPSLVAQIAECLAYGEPDPYTVVRSVWSFLSQQKKRGRREGEVRKRGGNARTSRLLEKGFAEALFGVWQRYWRGVTGAGGTPSSATPVTGIGSWT
;
A
#
# COMPACT_ATOMS: atom_id res chain seq x y z
N MET A 1 25.11 19.35 8.52
CA MET A 1 25.63 17.97 8.54
C MET A 1 24.54 17.07 8.00
N ALA A 2 24.87 16.07 7.20
CA ALA A 2 23.91 15.06 6.75
C ALA A 2 23.95 13.86 7.68
N VAL A 3 22.79 13.25 7.93
CA VAL A 3 22.66 11.99 8.65
C VAL A 3 22.32 10.90 7.64
N GLU A 4 23.00 9.79 7.74
CA GLU A 4 22.81 8.64 6.86
C GLU A 4 22.36 7.43 7.67
N LEU A 5 21.27 6.81 7.22
CA LEU A 5 20.66 5.65 7.85
C LEU A 5 20.50 4.52 6.84
N VAL A 6 20.70 3.29 7.28
CA VAL A 6 20.47 2.07 6.49
C VAL A 6 19.51 1.18 7.25
N THR A 7 18.39 0.84 6.62
CA THR A 7 17.39 -0.04 7.23
C THR A 7 17.88 -1.49 7.34
N PRO A 8 17.30 -2.31 8.24
CA PRO A 8 17.84 -3.64 8.58
C PRO A 8 17.85 -4.67 7.45
N GLY A 9 17.07 -4.46 6.39
CA GLY A 9 16.95 -5.44 5.30
C GLY A 9 16.02 -6.58 5.64
N HIS A 10 14.88 -6.29 6.28
CA HIS A 10 13.79 -7.26 6.39
C HIS A 10 13.16 -7.56 5.02
N SER A 11 12.55 -8.74 4.85
CA SER A 11 11.89 -9.04 3.57
C SER A 11 10.72 -8.07 3.30
N PRO A 12 10.54 -7.60 2.05
CA PRO A 12 9.46 -6.70 1.69
C PRO A 12 8.06 -7.23 2.06
N PRO A 13 7.11 -6.34 2.38
CA PRO A 13 7.19 -4.88 2.43
C PRO A 13 7.67 -4.34 3.80
N LEU A 14 8.10 -5.20 4.73
CA LEU A 14 8.40 -4.78 6.11
C LEU A 14 9.47 -3.68 6.16
N ASP A 15 10.57 -3.86 5.45
CA ASP A 15 11.66 -2.89 5.44
C ASP A 15 11.30 -1.61 4.69
N THR A 16 10.48 -1.73 3.64
CA THR A 16 9.86 -0.58 2.95
C THR A 16 9.03 0.25 3.91
N LEU A 17 8.24 -0.40 4.77
CA LEU A 17 7.44 0.29 5.78
C LEU A 17 8.32 0.97 6.84
N ILE A 18 9.44 0.38 7.24
CA ILE A 18 10.41 1.03 8.14
C ILE A 18 10.98 2.28 7.47
N ALA A 19 11.43 2.19 6.22
CA ALA A 19 11.98 3.32 5.48
C ALA A 19 10.96 4.46 5.34
N LEU A 20 9.71 4.13 4.99
CA LEU A 20 8.61 5.09 4.93
C LEU A 20 8.27 5.68 6.30
N GLY A 21 8.36 4.89 7.38
CA GLY A 21 8.17 5.36 8.75
C GLY A 21 9.20 6.41 9.14
N ILE A 22 10.47 6.16 8.87
CA ILE A 22 11.56 7.12 9.11
C ILE A 22 11.35 8.38 8.29
N ALA A 23 11.22 8.24 6.96
CA ALA A 23 11.13 9.38 6.06
C ALA A 23 9.89 10.24 6.33
N SER A 24 8.72 9.63 6.53
CA SER A 24 7.49 10.39 6.85
C SER A 24 7.58 11.08 8.21
N GLY A 25 8.20 10.45 9.22
CA GLY A 25 8.42 11.07 10.53
C GLY A 25 9.32 12.30 10.43
N VAL A 26 10.42 12.20 9.68
CA VAL A 26 11.32 13.32 9.41
C VAL A 26 10.59 14.47 8.72
N LEU A 27 9.87 14.18 7.64
CA LEU A 27 9.14 15.21 6.88
C LEU A 27 7.98 15.85 7.68
N GLN A 28 7.35 15.11 8.59
CA GLN A 28 6.29 15.65 9.46
C GLN A 28 6.86 16.55 10.56
N ALA A 29 8.01 16.18 11.15
CA ALA A 29 8.64 16.96 12.21
C ALA A 29 9.44 18.15 11.66
N HIS A 30 10.06 17.98 10.49
CA HIS A 30 10.95 18.93 9.84
C HIS A 30 10.63 19.01 8.33
N PRO A 31 9.58 19.74 7.93
CA PRO A 31 9.14 19.79 6.53
C PRO A 31 10.16 20.35 5.55
N THR A 32 11.17 21.08 6.04
CA THR A 32 12.25 21.65 5.24
C THR A 32 13.49 20.76 5.16
N ALA A 33 13.48 19.57 5.79
CA ALA A 33 14.59 18.64 5.71
C ALA A 33 14.70 18.05 4.29
N GLU A 34 15.93 17.98 3.79
CA GLU A 34 16.20 17.31 2.52
C GLU A 34 16.32 15.81 2.79
N VAL A 35 15.41 15.01 2.25
CA VAL A 35 15.45 13.55 2.41
C VAL A 35 15.66 12.90 1.04
N LEU A 36 16.58 11.95 0.97
CA LEU A 36 16.80 11.07 -0.19
C LEU A 36 16.69 9.63 0.30
N VAL A 37 15.90 8.81 -0.39
CA VAL A 37 15.75 7.38 -0.11
C VAL A 37 16.13 6.59 -1.34
N GLU A 38 17.05 5.64 -1.20
CA GLU A 38 17.52 4.75 -2.24
C GLU A 38 17.44 3.30 -1.79
N LYS A 39 16.99 2.41 -2.68
CA LYS A 39 16.85 0.99 -2.37
C LYS A 39 18.16 0.26 -2.65
N GLU A 40 18.64 -0.47 -1.66
CA GLU A 40 19.85 -1.30 -1.71
C GLU A 40 19.48 -2.78 -1.47
N GLY A 41 19.04 -3.46 -2.53
CA GLY A 41 18.57 -4.83 -2.44
C GLY A 41 17.29 -4.95 -1.60
N ALA A 42 17.42 -5.53 -0.40
CA ALA A 42 16.32 -5.66 0.57
C ALA A 42 16.27 -4.50 1.59
N SER A 43 17.32 -3.67 1.64
CA SER A 43 17.45 -2.51 2.54
C SER A 43 17.20 -1.20 1.79
N TYR A 44 17.17 -0.10 2.53
CA TYR A 44 17.09 1.27 2.03
C TYR A 44 18.15 2.12 2.72
N ARG A 45 18.87 2.91 1.92
CA ARG A 45 19.73 4.00 2.37
C ARG A 45 18.90 5.28 2.40
N ILE A 46 18.93 5.99 3.53
CA ILE A 46 18.18 7.22 3.77
C ILE A 46 19.18 8.30 4.16
N VAL A 47 19.35 9.28 3.28
CA VAL A 47 20.21 10.45 3.52
C VAL A 47 19.34 11.63 3.88
N ILE A 48 19.63 12.26 5.02
CA ILE A 48 18.86 13.36 5.57
C ILE A 48 19.78 14.58 5.75
N GLY A 49 19.56 15.59 4.93
CA GLY A 49 20.22 16.89 5.00
C GLY A 49 19.58 17.82 6.03
N GLY A 50 20.42 18.57 6.75
CA GLY A 50 19.99 19.58 7.71
C GLY A 50 20.04 19.10 9.17
N GLN A 51 19.63 19.98 10.09
CA GLN A 51 19.57 19.64 11.51
C GLN A 51 18.19 19.06 11.84
N VAL A 52 18.16 17.77 12.19
CA VAL A 52 16.94 17.06 12.57
C VAL A 52 16.92 16.82 14.07
N GLU A 53 15.87 17.30 14.73
CA GLU A 53 15.56 16.98 16.12
C GLU A 53 14.78 15.65 16.16
N TRP A 54 15.48 14.57 16.48
CA TRP A 54 14.93 13.20 16.48
C TRP A 54 13.84 12.97 17.53
N ASP A 55 13.87 13.72 18.64
CA ASP A 55 12.80 13.65 19.64
C ASP A 55 11.47 14.14 19.06
N LYS A 56 11.49 15.21 18.24
CA LYS A 56 10.30 15.69 17.51
C LYS A 56 9.79 14.68 16.49
N VAL A 57 10.71 13.98 15.80
CA VAL A 57 10.36 12.89 14.88
C VAL A 57 9.62 11.78 15.63
N HIS A 58 10.15 11.38 16.78
CA HIS A 58 9.54 10.35 17.63
C HIS A 58 8.17 10.77 18.15
N ASP A 59 8.05 12.02 18.60
CA ASP A 59 6.79 12.59 19.07
C ASP A 59 5.72 12.61 17.99
N LYS A 60 6.05 12.99 16.75
CA LYS A 60 5.09 12.99 15.64
C LYS A 60 4.60 11.60 15.28
N LEU A 61 5.51 10.62 15.21
CA LEU A 61 5.16 9.23 14.94
C LEU A 61 4.33 8.63 16.08
N SER A 62 4.70 8.92 17.32
CA SER A 62 3.97 8.49 18.52
C SER A 62 2.56 9.09 18.58
N GLU A 63 2.42 10.40 18.36
CA GLU A 63 1.14 11.12 18.35
C GLU A 63 0.16 10.43 17.39
N LYS A 64 0.62 10.09 16.20
CA LYS A 64 -0.18 9.40 15.20
C LYS A 64 -0.59 7.99 15.63
N MET A 65 0.34 7.19 16.16
CA MET A 65 0.02 5.85 16.65
C MET A 65 -0.98 5.89 17.82
N LEU A 66 -0.78 6.80 18.77
CA LEU A 66 -1.69 7.00 19.90
C LEU A 66 -3.08 7.46 19.44
N PHE A 67 -3.15 8.34 18.43
CA PHE A 67 -4.41 8.75 17.83
C PHE A 67 -5.16 7.56 17.19
N GLU A 68 -4.46 6.72 16.43
CA GLU A 68 -5.07 5.52 15.83
C GLU A 68 -5.47 4.48 16.89
N MET A 69 -4.73 4.37 18.00
CA MET A 69 -5.12 3.55 19.15
C MET A 69 -6.40 4.06 19.82
N GLU A 70 -6.60 5.36 19.94
CA GLU A 70 -7.86 5.90 20.47
C GLU A 70 -9.03 5.56 19.54
N ARG A 71 -8.82 5.65 18.22
CA ARG A 71 -9.83 5.28 17.21
C ARG A 71 -10.21 3.81 17.23
N LEU A 72 -9.31 2.91 17.66
CA LEU A 72 -9.63 1.50 17.88
C LEU A 72 -10.80 1.31 18.85
N ARG A 73 -10.91 2.14 19.90
CA ARG A 73 -12.00 2.06 20.90
C ARG A 73 -13.36 2.23 20.25
N TYR A 74 -13.42 3.05 19.20
CA TYR A 74 -14.62 3.31 18.41
C TYR A 74 -14.80 2.36 17.23
N ARG A 75 -13.93 1.35 17.07
CA ARG A 75 -13.91 0.43 15.90
C ARG A 75 -13.77 1.19 14.58
N THR A 76 -12.96 2.24 14.60
CA THR A 76 -12.62 3.05 13.43
C THR A 76 -11.11 3.19 13.31
N GLY A 77 -10.67 3.83 12.23
CA GLY A 77 -9.26 4.05 11.97
C GLY A 77 -8.61 2.99 11.10
N ASP A 78 -7.40 3.32 10.71
CA ASP A 78 -6.54 2.50 9.87
C ASP A 78 -6.05 1.30 10.62
N LEU A 79 -5.74 1.48 11.90
CA LEU A 79 -5.30 0.37 12.72
C LEU A 79 -6.42 -0.68 12.84
N TYR A 80 -7.67 -0.25 13.02
CA TYR A 80 -8.82 -1.16 12.99
C TYR A 80 -8.98 -1.83 11.62
N SER A 81 -8.85 -1.05 10.54
CA SER A 81 -9.00 -1.52 9.16
C SER A 81 -7.90 -2.51 8.76
N ALA A 82 -6.68 -2.31 9.24
CA ALA A 82 -5.54 -3.19 9.04
C ALA A 82 -5.76 -4.57 9.67
N PHE A 83 -6.61 -4.70 10.69
CA PHE A 83 -6.97 -5.99 11.25
C PHE A 83 -8.38 -6.47 10.85
N GLY A 84 -9.03 -5.77 9.91
CA GLY A 84 -10.41 -6.01 9.46
C GLY A 84 -10.81 -7.45 9.10
N PRO A 85 -9.92 -8.31 8.55
CA PRO A 85 -10.27 -9.70 8.21
C PRO A 85 -10.51 -10.57 9.44
N GLN A 86 -9.95 -10.20 10.58
CA GLN A 86 -9.98 -11.01 11.78
C GLN A 86 -11.19 -10.68 12.67
N LYS A 87 -11.97 -11.73 12.99
CA LYS A 87 -13.14 -11.61 13.87
C LYS A 87 -12.72 -11.75 15.34
N GLY A 88 -13.44 -11.07 16.23
CA GLY A 88 -13.29 -11.26 17.68
C GLY A 88 -11.98 -10.73 18.27
N ILE A 89 -11.34 -9.76 17.63
CA ILE A 89 -10.14 -9.13 18.20
C ILE A 89 -10.50 -8.44 19.52
N GLU A 90 -9.73 -8.76 20.56
CA GLU A 90 -9.74 -8.04 21.83
C GLU A 90 -9.07 -6.67 21.64
N LEU A 91 -9.89 -5.66 21.30
CA LEU A 91 -9.41 -4.30 20.99
C LEU A 91 -8.60 -3.67 22.12
N ARG A 92 -8.92 -4.01 23.38
CA ARG A 92 -8.16 -3.57 24.55
C ARG A 92 -6.74 -4.13 24.53
N LYS A 93 -6.59 -5.45 24.33
CA LYS A 93 -5.27 -6.11 24.22
C LYS A 93 -4.48 -5.59 23.03
N LEU A 94 -5.15 -5.32 21.91
CA LEU A 94 -4.53 -4.70 20.74
C LEU A 94 -3.99 -3.32 21.10
N SER A 95 -4.82 -2.47 21.71
CA SER A 95 -4.42 -1.13 22.16
C SER A 95 -3.25 -1.19 23.16
N GLU A 96 -3.29 -2.08 24.15
CA GLU A 96 -2.19 -2.29 25.11
C GLU A 96 -0.89 -2.73 24.43
N THR A 97 -0.98 -3.60 23.42
CA THR A 97 0.19 -4.04 22.63
C THR A 97 0.83 -2.85 21.91
N PHE A 98 0.04 -2.03 21.21
CA PHE A 98 0.54 -0.85 20.51
C PHE A 98 1.05 0.23 21.45
N LYS A 99 0.43 0.37 22.63
CA LYS A 99 0.94 1.25 23.70
C LYS A 99 2.34 0.83 24.11
N GLY A 100 2.55 -0.47 24.35
CA GLY A 100 3.86 -1.01 24.67
C GLY A 100 4.88 -0.74 23.56
N ILE A 101 4.51 -0.91 22.29
CA ILE A 101 5.40 -0.63 21.15
C ILE A 101 5.88 0.84 21.19
N VAL A 102 4.96 1.79 21.39
CA VAL A 102 5.29 3.22 21.48
C VAL A 102 6.15 3.52 22.70
N GLU A 103 5.79 2.99 23.87
CA GLU A 103 6.54 3.21 25.13
C GLU A 103 7.97 2.66 25.04
N LEU A 104 8.16 1.44 24.54
CA LEU A 104 9.49 0.85 24.39
C LEU A 104 10.31 1.55 23.30
N ALA A 105 9.69 1.95 22.18
CA ALA A 105 10.42 2.67 21.13
C ALA A 105 10.97 4.03 21.60
N ARG A 106 10.44 4.62 22.68
CA ARG A 106 10.91 5.87 23.30
C ARG A 106 12.11 5.68 24.23
N GLU A 107 12.50 4.44 24.53
CA GLU A 107 13.62 4.21 25.43
C GLU A 107 14.92 4.82 24.86
N PRO A 108 15.74 5.52 25.67
CA PRO A 108 16.94 6.20 25.18
C PRO A 108 17.95 5.32 24.43
N MET A 109 17.87 4.00 24.62
CA MET A 109 18.72 3.01 23.95
C MET A 109 18.29 2.72 22.50
N LEU A 110 17.08 3.08 22.09
CA LEU A 110 16.51 2.79 20.76
C LEU A 110 16.46 4.04 19.87
N ARG A 111 17.58 4.77 19.79
CA ARG A 111 17.69 5.94 18.91
C ARG A 111 17.82 5.50 17.45
N ILE A 112 16.93 6.01 16.59
CA ILE A 112 16.91 5.77 15.13
C ILE A 112 18.31 5.95 14.53
N THR A 113 18.99 7.04 14.88
CA THR A 113 20.32 7.37 14.36
C THR A 113 21.43 6.42 14.79
N PHE A 114 21.29 5.80 15.95
CA PHE A 114 22.27 4.84 16.44
C PHE A 114 22.00 3.48 15.82
N GLU A 115 20.75 3.00 15.92
CA GLU A 115 20.34 1.66 15.49
C GLU A 115 20.47 1.44 13.99
N TYR A 116 20.22 2.47 13.17
CA TYR A 116 20.30 2.38 11.72
C TYR A 116 21.50 3.09 11.12
N SER A 117 22.51 3.44 11.92
CA SER A 117 23.79 3.87 11.33
C SER A 117 24.42 2.73 10.52
N GLU A 118 25.13 3.05 9.44
CA GLU A 118 25.75 2.05 8.54
C GLU A 118 26.64 1.04 9.29
N GLY A 119 27.35 1.49 10.33
CA GLY A 119 28.19 0.66 11.19
C GLY A 119 27.46 -0.13 12.28
N ALA A 120 26.14 0.07 12.48
CA ALA A 120 25.41 -0.56 13.58
C ALA A 120 25.13 -2.04 13.36
N GLN A 121 25.14 -2.54 12.11
CA GLN A 121 24.82 -3.92 11.76
C GLN A 121 23.55 -4.42 12.48
N HIS A 122 22.47 -3.63 12.44
CA HIS A 122 21.24 -3.87 13.21
C HIS A 122 20.73 -5.30 13.06
N ALA A 123 20.67 -5.82 11.83
CA ALA A 123 20.21 -7.19 11.56
C ALA A 123 21.09 -8.28 12.20
N ALA A 124 22.41 -8.07 12.30
CA ALA A 124 23.32 -9.01 12.96
C ALA A 124 23.18 -8.94 14.49
N ARG A 125 22.93 -7.75 15.05
CA ARG A 125 22.73 -7.52 16.49
C ARG A 125 21.34 -7.91 16.98
N GLU A 126 20.33 -7.86 16.11
CA GLU A 126 18.96 -8.30 16.43
C GLU A 126 18.91 -9.78 16.79
N GLY A 127 19.87 -10.59 16.31
CA GLY A 127 19.99 -12.00 16.70
C GLY A 127 18.70 -12.75 16.41
N ARG A 128 18.36 -12.90 15.12
CA ARG A 128 17.20 -13.65 14.63
C ARG A 128 17.17 -15.04 15.30
N GLY A 129 16.42 -15.20 16.39
CA GLY A 129 16.28 -16.46 17.14
C GLY A 129 16.65 -16.47 18.64
N ARG A 130 17.13 -15.38 19.27
CA ARG A 130 17.42 -15.41 20.74
C ARG A 130 16.83 -14.23 21.52
N GLY A 131 15.66 -14.48 22.10
CA GLY A 131 15.15 -13.98 23.39
C GLY A 131 15.67 -12.65 23.95
N ARG A 132 15.68 -11.56 23.18
CA ARG A 132 15.81 -10.21 23.75
C ARG A 132 14.54 -9.87 24.53
N ARG A 133 14.69 -9.26 25.71
CA ARG A 133 13.57 -8.63 26.43
C ARG A 133 12.91 -7.60 25.51
N GLY A 134 11.58 -7.64 25.39
CA GLY A 134 10.81 -6.61 24.69
C GLY A 134 10.64 -6.81 23.17
N THR A 135 10.92 -7.97 22.59
CA THR A 135 10.62 -8.20 21.16
C THR A 135 9.11 -8.30 20.88
N TYR A 136 8.66 -7.78 19.74
CA TYR A 136 7.26 -7.84 19.32
C TYR A 136 7.04 -8.87 18.22
N THR A 137 5.88 -9.52 18.25
CA THR A 137 5.45 -10.36 17.12
C THR A 137 5.13 -9.47 15.93
N ALA A 138 5.72 -9.75 14.77
CA ALA A 138 5.30 -9.15 13.52
C ALA A 138 3.92 -9.67 13.15
N TYR A 139 3.01 -8.77 12.80
CA TYR A 139 1.68 -9.15 12.36
C TYR A 139 1.58 -9.12 10.83
N LEU A 140 0.65 -9.93 10.29
CA LEU A 140 0.39 -10.03 8.85
C LEU A 140 0.27 -8.68 8.11
N PRO A 141 -0.30 -7.60 8.68
CA PRO A 141 -0.37 -6.33 7.98
C PRO A 141 0.98 -5.68 7.67
N ILE A 142 2.02 -5.91 8.48
CA ILE A 142 3.36 -5.32 8.24
C ILE A 142 4.37 -6.36 7.72
N ALA A 143 4.12 -7.65 7.97
CA ALA A 143 4.96 -8.77 7.54
C ALA A 143 4.07 -9.88 6.92
N PRO A 144 3.57 -9.72 5.68
CA PRO A 144 2.69 -10.69 5.03
C PRO A 144 3.33 -12.07 4.80
N TRP A 145 4.66 -12.17 4.79
CA TRP A 145 5.39 -13.40 4.48
C TRP A 145 5.63 -14.32 5.69
N ALA A 146 5.69 -13.79 6.92
CA ALA A 146 5.91 -14.57 8.15
C ALA A 146 5.20 -14.02 9.41
N GLY A 147 4.41 -12.96 9.26
CA GLY A 147 3.69 -12.38 10.37
C GLY A 147 2.62 -13.33 10.91
N LYS A 148 2.29 -13.19 12.19
CA LYS A 148 1.16 -13.90 12.80
C LYS A 148 -0.13 -13.08 12.71
N TYR A 149 -1.26 -13.77 12.83
CA TYR A 149 -2.54 -13.14 13.11
C TYR A 149 -2.62 -12.80 14.61
N PHE A 150 -3.45 -11.81 14.98
CA PHE A 150 -3.47 -11.26 16.33
C PHE A 150 -4.27 -12.17 17.29
N THR A 151 -3.68 -13.20 17.88
CA THR A 151 -4.46 -14.16 18.69
C THR A 151 -4.60 -13.78 20.16
N GLY A 152 -5.82 -14.00 20.69
CA GLY A 152 -6.05 -14.17 22.12
C GLY A 152 -5.61 -15.55 22.62
N THR A 153 -5.82 -16.62 21.83
CA THR A 153 -5.73 -18.01 22.33
C THR A 153 -5.35 -19.09 21.30
N TYR A 154 -5.26 -18.80 20.00
CA TYR A 154 -4.97 -19.84 19.00
C TYR A 154 -3.46 -20.10 18.90
N ARG A 155 -3.04 -21.33 19.24
CA ARG A 155 -1.66 -21.80 19.15
C ARG A 155 -1.36 -22.25 17.72
N TYR A 156 -0.78 -21.37 16.91
CA TYR A 156 -0.08 -21.78 15.70
C TYR A 156 1.35 -22.19 16.07
N GLY A 157 1.78 -23.37 15.63
CA GLY A 157 3.02 -24.03 16.07
C GLY A 157 4.33 -23.46 15.51
N GLU A 158 4.28 -22.61 14.49
CA GLU A 158 5.48 -21.95 13.98
C GLU A 158 5.96 -20.85 14.92
N GLU A 159 7.27 -20.71 15.09
CA GLU A 159 7.85 -19.63 15.90
C GLU A 159 7.45 -18.25 15.30
N PRO A 160 6.98 -17.30 16.12
CA PRO A 160 6.62 -15.98 15.62
C PRO A 160 7.83 -15.27 15.04
N TYR A 161 7.69 -14.66 13.87
CA TYR A 161 8.65 -13.67 13.41
C TYR A 161 8.65 -12.49 14.39
N THR A 162 9.77 -12.27 15.06
CA THR A 162 9.91 -11.22 16.07
C THR A 162 10.70 -10.03 15.55
N LEU A 163 10.31 -8.84 16.01
CA LEU A 163 10.92 -7.56 15.67
C LEU A 163 11.43 -6.88 16.95
N CYS A 164 12.49 -6.08 16.84
CA CYS A 164 12.77 -5.12 17.89
C CYS A 164 11.63 -4.07 17.97
N PRO A 165 11.44 -3.40 19.14
CA PRO A 165 10.42 -2.37 19.30
C PRO A 165 10.49 -1.26 18.25
N LEU A 166 11.71 -0.85 17.88
CA LEU A 166 11.92 0.24 16.93
C LEU A 166 11.47 -0.14 15.51
N CYS A 167 11.83 -1.34 15.02
CA CYS A 167 11.38 -1.86 13.73
C CYS A 167 9.86 -1.99 13.69
N ALA A 168 9.24 -2.51 14.75
CA ALA A 168 7.79 -2.59 14.85
C ALA A 168 7.13 -1.20 14.82
N PHE A 169 7.64 -0.27 15.62
CA PHE A 169 7.16 1.11 15.70
C PHE A 169 7.23 1.82 14.34
N LEU A 170 8.36 1.71 13.64
CA LEU A 170 8.56 2.38 12.35
C LEU A 170 7.76 1.71 11.23
N ALA A 171 7.69 0.38 11.19
CA ALA A 171 6.88 -0.32 10.20
C ALA A 171 5.39 0.02 10.31
N TRP A 172 4.84 0.03 11.53
CA TRP A 172 3.47 0.48 11.75
C TRP A 172 3.29 1.96 11.41
N SER A 173 4.23 2.82 11.80
CA SER A 173 4.15 4.24 11.45
C SER A 173 4.16 4.48 9.94
N GLY A 174 4.98 3.73 9.20
CA GLY A 174 5.03 3.77 7.74
C GLY A 174 3.75 3.27 7.11
N LEU A 175 3.16 2.18 7.63
CA LEU A 175 1.87 1.68 7.16
C LEU A 175 0.78 2.75 7.34
N LEU A 176 0.68 3.34 8.53
CA LEU A 176 -0.34 4.35 8.84
C LEU A 176 -0.12 5.68 8.09
N SER A 177 1.10 5.95 7.62
CA SER A 177 1.45 7.22 6.95
C SER A 177 1.51 7.16 5.45
N SER A 178 1.76 5.99 4.88
CA SER A 178 2.10 5.90 3.46
C SER A 178 1.38 4.75 2.76
N SER A 179 0.40 4.09 3.41
CA SER A 179 -0.39 3.03 2.78
C SER A 179 -1.85 3.40 2.57
N SER A 180 -2.40 2.97 1.44
CA SER A 180 -3.86 2.90 1.29
C SER A 180 -4.35 1.57 1.82
N ILE A 181 -5.30 1.64 2.76
CA ILE A 181 -5.92 0.48 3.38
C ILE A 181 -7.35 0.37 2.87
N ILE A 182 -7.60 -0.65 2.04
CA ILE A 182 -8.90 -0.89 1.39
C ILE A 182 -9.52 -2.14 1.99
N THR A 183 -10.63 -1.96 2.71
CA THR A 183 -11.38 -3.07 3.32
C THR A 183 -12.54 -3.48 2.43
N TYR A 184 -12.88 -4.76 2.45
CA TYR A 184 -14.09 -5.27 1.82
C TYR A 184 -14.77 -6.35 2.65
N VAL A 185 -16.09 -6.43 2.53
CA VAL A 185 -16.91 -7.40 3.25
C VAL A 185 -17.95 -7.95 2.30
N THR A 186 -17.86 -9.25 2.01
CA THR A 186 -18.87 -10.00 1.28
C THR A 186 -19.63 -10.91 2.25
N LYS A 187 -20.58 -11.72 1.75
CA LYS A 187 -21.31 -12.70 2.57
C LYS A 187 -20.37 -13.76 3.17
N GLU A 188 -19.35 -14.18 2.43
CA GLU A 188 -18.51 -15.33 2.78
C GLU A 188 -17.16 -14.94 3.37
N LYS A 189 -16.66 -13.77 2.99
CA LYS A 189 -15.29 -13.33 3.31
C LYS A 189 -15.19 -11.86 3.67
N ARG A 190 -14.20 -11.56 4.51
CA ARG A 190 -13.74 -10.20 4.84
C ARG A 190 -12.28 -10.10 4.50
N GLY A 191 -11.86 -8.98 3.94
CA GLY A 191 -10.46 -8.78 3.62
C GLY A 191 -10.04 -7.33 3.67
N THR A 192 -8.72 -7.16 3.73
CA THR A 192 -8.04 -5.87 3.66
C THR A 192 -6.93 -6.01 2.63
N ILE A 193 -6.88 -5.05 1.70
CA ILE A 193 -5.80 -4.92 0.73
C ILE A 193 -5.01 -3.67 1.10
N TYR A 194 -3.69 -3.81 1.11
CA TYR A 194 -2.76 -2.74 1.37
C TYR A 194 -2.07 -2.39 0.06
N VAL A 195 -1.91 -1.09 -0.19
CA VAL A 195 -1.20 -0.55 -1.34
C VAL A 195 -0.14 0.40 -0.81
N VAL A 196 1.14 0.09 -1.03
CA VAL A 196 2.27 0.82 -0.44
C VAL A 196 3.29 1.16 -1.51
N PRO A 197 3.67 2.44 -1.67
CA PRO A 197 4.71 2.83 -2.60
C PRO A 197 6.07 2.25 -2.15
N ASP A 198 6.85 1.77 -3.11
CA ASP A 198 8.21 1.25 -2.89
C ASP A 198 9.22 2.26 -3.43
N PRO A 199 9.88 3.06 -2.57
CA PRO A 199 10.78 4.12 -3.00
C PRO A 199 12.12 3.55 -3.49
N LEU A 200 12.33 3.49 -4.81
CA LEU A 200 13.55 2.91 -5.39
C LEU A 200 14.71 3.91 -5.41
N SER A 201 14.46 5.13 -5.86
CA SER A 201 15.38 6.28 -5.73
C SER A 201 14.57 7.57 -5.78
N VAL A 202 14.43 8.24 -4.64
CA VAL A 202 13.38 9.23 -4.45
C VAL A 202 13.75 10.34 -3.48
N LYS A 203 13.25 11.55 -3.76
CA LYS A 203 13.43 12.73 -2.91
C LYS A 203 12.27 12.90 -1.93
N GLY A 204 12.50 13.67 -0.87
CA GLY A 204 11.55 13.92 0.22
C GLY A 204 10.23 14.54 -0.24
N TYR A 205 10.27 15.42 -1.24
CA TYR A 205 9.06 16.01 -1.82
C TYR A 205 8.15 14.95 -2.44
N ASP A 206 8.72 14.08 -3.29
CA ASP A 206 7.97 13.00 -3.92
C ASP A 206 7.40 12.01 -2.87
N LEU A 207 8.18 11.71 -1.83
CA LEU A 207 7.70 10.91 -0.69
C LEU A 207 6.50 11.55 0.01
N ALA A 208 6.55 12.87 0.28
CA ALA A 208 5.42 13.58 0.87
C ALA A 208 4.18 13.52 -0.02
N LEU A 209 4.34 13.71 -1.33
CA LEU A 209 3.23 13.59 -2.29
C LEU A 209 2.62 12.19 -2.28
N LEU A 210 3.45 11.14 -2.28
CA LEU A 210 2.95 9.78 -2.23
C LEU A 210 2.29 9.44 -0.88
N SER A 211 2.79 9.96 0.24
CA SER A 211 2.13 9.82 1.53
C SER A 211 0.74 10.47 1.54
N LEU A 212 0.54 11.61 0.87
CA LEU A 212 -0.79 12.20 0.68
C LEU A 212 -1.69 11.31 -0.19
N ILE A 213 -1.14 10.80 -1.30
CA ILE A 213 -1.90 9.94 -2.22
C ILE A 213 -2.31 8.63 -1.56
N PHE A 214 -1.41 7.97 -0.82
CA PHE A 214 -1.66 6.64 -0.28
C PHE A 214 -2.17 6.66 1.16
N GLY A 215 -1.57 7.46 2.05
CA GLY A 215 -1.89 7.49 3.49
C GLY A 215 -3.24 8.11 3.86
N GLU A 216 -3.78 8.99 3.01
CA GLU A 216 -5.11 9.57 3.23
C GLU A 216 -6.24 8.73 2.65
N LYS A 217 -5.93 7.90 1.63
CA LYS A 217 -6.96 7.20 0.86
C LYS A 217 -7.35 5.89 1.52
N ARG A 218 -8.55 5.91 2.08
CA ARG A 218 -9.14 4.80 2.83
C ARG A 218 -10.49 4.45 2.22
N GLY A 219 -10.72 3.15 2.03
CA GLY A 219 -11.88 2.68 1.30
C GLY A 219 -12.55 1.51 1.98
N ARG A 220 -13.88 1.52 1.96
CA ARG A 220 -14.66 0.29 2.13
C ARG A 220 -15.39 -0.01 0.84
N VAL A 221 -15.12 -1.19 0.29
CA VAL A 221 -15.78 -1.71 -0.91
C VAL A 221 -16.75 -2.82 -0.49
N ARG A 222 -17.85 -2.98 -1.23
CA ARG A 222 -18.88 -3.99 -0.92
C ARG A 222 -18.57 -5.34 -1.56
N ASP A 223 -17.84 -5.33 -2.65
CA ASP A 223 -17.52 -6.51 -3.45
C ASP A 223 -16.12 -7.01 -3.14
N ASP A 224 -15.84 -8.27 -3.50
CA ASP A 224 -14.48 -8.77 -3.48
C ASP A 224 -13.61 -7.98 -4.46
N VAL A 225 -12.41 -7.63 -4.01
CA VAL A 225 -11.49 -6.83 -4.80
C VAL A 225 -10.31 -7.71 -5.24
N PRO A 226 -10.12 -7.93 -6.56
CA PRO A 226 -8.91 -8.56 -7.07
C PRO A 226 -7.67 -7.74 -6.67
N LEU A 227 -6.56 -8.42 -6.41
CA LEU A 227 -5.34 -7.77 -5.92
C LEU A 227 -4.89 -6.61 -6.83
N LEU A 228 -4.89 -6.83 -8.14
CA LEU A 228 -4.47 -5.85 -9.14
C LEU A 228 -5.44 -4.66 -9.30
N ALA A 229 -6.68 -4.75 -8.81
CA ALA A 229 -7.61 -3.62 -8.87
C ALA A 229 -7.29 -2.55 -7.81
N ALA A 230 -6.63 -2.93 -6.71
CA ALA A 230 -6.42 -2.05 -5.55
C ALA A 230 -5.60 -0.78 -5.85
N PRO A 231 -4.51 -0.81 -6.64
CA PRO A 231 -3.80 0.40 -7.04
C PRO A 231 -4.69 1.46 -7.67
N LEU A 232 -5.53 1.07 -8.63
CA LEU A 232 -6.42 2.02 -9.30
C LEU A 232 -7.58 2.47 -8.40
N LEU A 233 -8.05 1.64 -7.47
CA LEU A 233 -9.01 2.08 -6.46
C LEU A 233 -8.43 3.17 -5.56
N ALA A 234 -7.17 3.02 -5.13
CA ALA A 234 -6.45 4.04 -4.40
C ALA A 234 -6.24 5.29 -5.27
N LEU A 235 -5.63 5.15 -6.45
CA LEU A 235 -5.25 6.29 -7.29
C LEU A 235 -6.45 7.04 -7.88
N ALA A 236 -7.56 6.37 -8.20
CA ALA A 236 -8.71 7.01 -8.85
C ALA A 236 -9.50 7.95 -7.92
N THR A 237 -9.40 7.77 -6.60
CA THR A 237 -10.08 8.64 -5.63
C THR A 237 -9.16 9.76 -5.14
N GLY A 238 -9.73 10.83 -4.57
CA GLY A 238 -9.00 12.00 -4.07
C GLY A 238 -8.18 12.73 -5.14
N GLU A 239 -7.25 13.54 -4.68
CA GLU A 239 -6.28 14.22 -5.54
C GLU A 239 -5.20 13.24 -6.00
N THR A 240 -4.67 13.47 -7.21
CA THR A 240 -3.49 12.79 -7.72
C THR A 240 -2.53 13.89 -8.13
N LEU A 241 -1.44 14.02 -7.39
CA LEU A 241 -0.39 14.99 -7.65
C LEU A 241 0.63 14.36 -8.60
N TRP A 242 0.98 15.08 -9.66
CA TRP A 242 1.89 14.68 -10.73
C TRP A 242 2.51 15.95 -11.34
N PRO A 243 3.80 15.96 -11.74
CA PRO A 243 4.75 14.85 -11.80
C PRO A 243 5.34 14.44 -10.44
N VAL A 244 5.68 13.16 -10.34
CA VAL A 244 6.55 12.60 -9.29
C VAL A 244 7.84 12.19 -10.00
N GLU A 245 8.98 12.76 -9.63
CA GLU A 245 10.23 12.63 -10.39
C GLU A 245 10.94 11.30 -10.13
N GLY A 246 10.93 10.85 -8.87
CA GLY A 246 11.63 9.63 -8.44
C GLY A 246 11.13 8.33 -9.08
N ASP A 247 11.90 7.27 -8.89
CA ASP A 247 11.56 5.93 -9.32
C ASP A 247 10.86 5.14 -8.21
N TYR A 248 9.70 4.58 -8.55
CA TYR A 248 8.83 3.92 -7.58
C TYR A 248 8.27 2.60 -8.08
N GLY A 249 8.36 1.59 -7.23
CA GLY A 249 7.51 0.42 -7.29
C GLY A 249 6.24 0.61 -6.45
N LEU A 250 5.43 -0.44 -6.40
CA LEU A 250 4.22 -0.52 -5.59
C LEU A 250 4.07 -1.93 -5.05
N TYR A 251 4.03 -2.08 -3.75
CA TYR A 251 3.66 -3.33 -3.10
C TYR A 251 2.16 -3.39 -2.86
N VAL A 252 1.55 -4.52 -3.20
CA VAL A 252 0.14 -4.79 -2.97
C VAL A 252 -0.02 -6.17 -2.38
N TRP A 253 -0.69 -6.28 -1.23
CA TRP A 253 -1.00 -7.58 -0.64
C TRP A 253 -2.39 -7.62 -0.01
N LYS A 254 -2.96 -8.81 0.02
CA LYS A 254 -4.35 -9.07 0.42
C LYS A 254 -4.38 -10.00 1.62
N TYR A 255 -4.81 -9.46 2.76
CA TYR A 255 -5.10 -10.21 3.98
C TYR A 255 -6.60 -10.56 4.01
N GLU A 256 -6.94 -11.84 4.11
CA GLU A 256 -8.33 -12.31 4.01
C GLU A 256 -8.68 -13.32 5.10
N GLY A 257 -9.91 -13.21 5.61
CA GLY A 257 -10.58 -14.20 6.44
C GLY A 257 -11.80 -14.78 5.70
N ALA A 258 -11.79 -16.09 5.46
CA ALA A 258 -12.85 -16.81 4.74
C ALA A 258 -13.08 -18.19 5.38
N GLY A 259 -14.27 -18.40 5.97
CA GLY A 259 -14.54 -19.61 6.76
C GLY A 259 -13.55 -19.76 7.92
N ALA A 260 -12.81 -20.87 7.94
CA ALA A 260 -11.74 -21.15 8.91
C ALA A 260 -10.37 -20.58 8.51
N PHE A 261 -10.22 -20.11 7.27
CA PHE A 261 -8.96 -19.54 6.79
C PHE A 261 -8.81 -18.09 7.25
N LEU A 262 -7.61 -17.74 7.71
CA LEU A 262 -7.18 -16.38 7.98
C LEU A 262 -5.71 -16.24 7.58
N GLY A 263 -5.39 -15.42 6.58
CA GLY A 263 -4.02 -15.29 6.09
C GLY A 263 -3.88 -14.43 4.84
N ILE A 264 -2.66 -14.33 4.32
CA ILE A 264 -2.39 -13.63 3.06
C ILE A 264 -2.83 -14.50 1.88
N ARG A 265 -3.64 -13.94 0.98
CA ARG A 265 -4.15 -14.61 -0.23
C ARG A 265 -3.43 -14.19 -1.50
N GLY A 266 -2.74 -13.06 -1.48
CA GLY A 266 -2.04 -12.56 -2.64
C GLY A 266 -1.05 -11.47 -2.26
N TYR A 267 0.03 -11.41 -3.03
CA TYR A 267 1.10 -10.44 -2.92
C TYR A 267 1.61 -10.15 -4.33
N SER A 268 1.83 -8.88 -4.66
CA SER A 268 2.34 -8.46 -5.96
C SER A 268 3.19 -7.20 -5.79
N GLN A 269 4.19 -7.07 -6.65
CA GLN A 269 4.92 -5.84 -6.87
C GLN A 269 4.59 -5.32 -8.27
N LEU A 270 4.29 -4.04 -8.40
CA LEU A 270 3.85 -3.41 -9.64
C LEU A 270 4.69 -2.15 -9.94
N PRO A 271 4.87 -1.77 -11.21
CA PRO A 271 5.42 -0.47 -11.54
C PRO A 271 4.40 0.62 -11.18
N LEU A 272 4.78 1.59 -10.34
CA LEU A 272 3.86 2.65 -9.93
C LEU A 272 3.66 3.69 -11.04
N ARG A 273 4.73 4.03 -11.78
CA ARG A 273 4.74 5.17 -12.72
C ARG A 273 3.63 5.10 -13.79
N PRO A 274 3.41 3.98 -14.51
CA PRO A 274 2.33 3.89 -15.50
C PRO A 274 0.94 4.07 -14.87
N LEU A 275 0.72 3.50 -13.67
CA LEU A 275 -0.56 3.59 -12.96
C LEU A 275 -0.85 5.03 -12.50
N LEU A 276 0.18 5.70 -11.97
CA LEU A 276 0.09 7.08 -11.48
C LEU A 276 -0.12 8.07 -12.63
N GLU A 277 0.65 7.95 -13.72
CA GLU A 277 0.48 8.75 -14.93
C GLU A 277 -0.91 8.59 -15.53
N PHE A 278 -1.40 7.35 -15.62
CA PHE A 278 -2.75 7.10 -16.12
C PHE A 278 -3.80 7.80 -15.25
N ALA A 279 -3.70 7.67 -13.92
CA ALA A 279 -4.65 8.33 -13.03
C ALA A 279 -4.59 9.85 -13.15
N ALA A 280 -3.39 10.44 -13.26
CA ALA A 280 -3.19 11.88 -13.42
C ALA A 280 -3.74 12.40 -14.77
N GLU A 281 -3.40 11.73 -15.88
CA GLU A 281 -3.88 12.09 -17.21
C GLU A 281 -5.40 11.92 -17.35
N ALA A 282 -5.95 10.81 -16.86
CA ALA A 282 -7.38 10.56 -16.96
C ALA A 282 -8.19 11.56 -16.11
N LYS A 283 -7.67 12.00 -14.95
CA LYS A 283 -8.29 13.03 -14.11
C LYS A 283 -8.13 14.45 -14.67
N SER A 284 -6.99 14.78 -15.28
CA SER A 284 -6.78 16.11 -15.87
C SER A 284 -7.61 16.31 -17.14
N ARG A 285 -7.76 15.26 -17.95
CA ARG A 285 -8.56 15.30 -19.20
C ARG A 285 -10.04 15.03 -18.98
N GLY A 286 -10.44 14.49 -17.83
CA GLY A 286 -11.83 14.08 -17.58
C GLY A 286 -12.22 14.08 -16.10
N ARG A 287 -13.46 14.46 -15.81
CA ARG A 287 -13.95 14.61 -14.42
C ARG A 287 -14.49 13.32 -13.79
N TYR A 288 -14.41 12.20 -14.51
CA TYR A 288 -15.23 11.02 -14.20
C TYR A 288 -14.45 9.76 -13.83
N LEU A 289 -13.11 9.78 -13.75
CA LEU A 289 -12.33 8.57 -13.43
C LEU A 289 -12.80 7.90 -12.14
N ALA A 290 -12.88 8.64 -11.03
CA ALA A 290 -13.35 8.11 -9.75
C ALA A 290 -14.75 7.47 -9.86
N ARG A 291 -15.65 8.09 -10.62
CA ARG A 291 -17.02 7.63 -10.82
C ARG A 291 -17.09 6.40 -11.74
N LEU A 292 -16.23 6.35 -12.75
CA LEU A 292 -16.08 5.21 -13.64
C LEU A 292 -15.59 4.01 -12.84
N ILE A 293 -14.44 4.13 -12.15
CA ILE A 293 -13.85 3.05 -11.36
C ILE A 293 -14.82 2.51 -10.31
N LYS A 294 -15.57 3.37 -9.61
CA LYS A 294 -16.62 2.96 -8.65
C LYS A 294 -17.79 2.19 -9.27
N ARG A 295 -18.01 2.30 -10.59
CA ARG A 295 -19.12 1.65 -11.30
C ARG A 295 -18.71 0.36 -11.99
N LEU A 296 -17.42 0.18 -12.28
CA LEU A 296 -16.93 -1.00 -12.95
C LEU A 296 -16.90 -2.19 -12.00
N ASP A 297 -17.04 -3.38 -12.58
CA ASP A 297 -16.71 -4.61 -11.88
C ASP A 297 -15.22 -4.57 -11.47
N PRO A 298 -14.87 -4.97 -10.22
CA PRO A 298 -13.48 -4.99 -9.77
C PRO A 298 -12.54 -5.78 -10.68
N SER A 299 -13.02 -6.80 -11.40
CA SER A 299 -12.21 -7.57 -12.36
C SER A 299 -11.83 -6.74 -13.59
N LEU A 300 -12.71 -5.82 -14.03
CA LEU A 300 -12.37 -4.88 -15.10
C LEU A 300 -11.38 -3.83 -14.63
N VAL A 301 -11.46 -3.41 -13.37
CA VAL A 301 -10.45 -2.50 -12.78
C VAL A 301 -9.10 -3.19 -12.71
N ALA A 302 -9.06 -4.48 -12.35
CA ALA A 302 -7.85 -5.29 -12.40
C ALA A 302 -7.29 -5.39 -13.82
N GLN A 303 -8.13 -5.61 -14.84
CA GLN A 303 -7.72 -5.67 -16.24
C GLN A 303 -7.12 -4.34 -16.74
N ILE A 304 -7.65 -3.19 -16.29
CA ILE A 304 -7.06 -1.87 -16.59
C ILE A 304 -5.66 -1.76 -15.95
N ALA A 305 -5.52 -2.17 -14.69
CA ALA A 305 -4.24 -2.13 -13.98
C ALA A 305 -3.22 -3.08 -14.62
N GLU A 306 -3.63 -4.28 -15.04
CA GLU A 306 -2.80 -5.26 -15.73
C GLU A 306 -2.28 -4.71 -17.07
N CYS A 307 -3.17 -4.12 -17.88
CA CYS A 307 -2.81 -3.46 -19.13
C CYS A 307 -1.77 -2.35 -18.93
N LEU A 308 -1.92 -1.54 -17.88
CA LEU A 308 -0.97 -0.48 -17.56
C LEU A 308 0.36 -1.00 -17.02
N ALA A 309 0.32 -2.04 -16.19
CA ALA A 309 1.49 -2.57 -15.48
C ALA A 309 2.33 -3.55 -16.31
N TYR A 310 1.72 -4.28 -17.25
CA TYR A 310 2.37 -5.35 -18.01
C TYR A 310 2.21 -5.22 -19.53
N GLY A 311 1.42 -4.26 -19.99
CA GLY A 311 1.14 -4.06 -21.42
C GLY A 311 0.08 -5.01 -21.99
N GLU A 312 -0.46 -5.94 -21.19
CA GLU A 312 -1.49 -6.90 -21.60
C GLU A 312 -2.68 -6.92 -20.63
N PRO A 313 -3.92 -7.08 -21.10
CA PRO A 313 -4.30 -7.03 -22.52
C PRO A 313 -4.10 -5.63 -23.12
N ASP A 314 -4.17 -5.52 -24.44
CA ASP A 314 -4.01 -4.24 -25.13
C ASP A 314 -5.13 -3.24 -24.74
N PRO A 315 -4.88 -1.92 -24.85
CA PRO A 315 -5.81 -0.90 -24.41
C PRO A 315 -7.15 -0.92 -25.17
N TYR A 316 -7.18 -1.37 -26.42
CA TYR A 316 -8.42 -1.49 -27.19
C TYR A 316 -9.32 -2.58 -26.59
N THR A 317 -8.76 -3.73 -26.26
CA THR A 317 -9.47 -4.82 -25.57
C THR A 317 -10.06 -4.35 -24.23
N VAL A 318 -9.27 -3.62 -23.42
CA VAL A 318 -9.75 -3.05 -22.15
C VAL A 318 -10.92 -2.09 -22.36
N VAL A 319 -10.79 -1.12 -23.28
CA VAL A 319 -11.86 -0.14 -23.56
C VAL A 319 -13.13 -0.83 -24.05
N ARG A 320 -13.01 -1.85 -24.90
CA ARG A 320 -14.15 -2.64 -25.39
C ARG A 320 -14.86 -3.38 -24.25
N SER A 321 -14.11 -3.99 -23.33
CA SER A 321 -14.67 -4.67 -22.16
C SER A 321 -15.42 -3.72 -21.25
N VAL A 322 -14.83 -2.55 -20.96
CA VAL A 322 -15.46 -1.47 -20.18
C VAL A 322 -16.75 -0.98 -20.85
N TRP A 323 -16.71 -0.71 -22.16
CA TRP A 323 -17.88 -0.28 -22.94
C TRP A 323 -19.00 -1.32 -22.92
N SER A 324 -18.66 -2.59 -23.12
CA SER A 324 -19.60 -3.71 -23.08
C SER A 324 -20.31 -3.78 -21.74
N PHE A 325 -19.55 -3.73 -20.63
CA PHE A 325 -20.08 -3.77 -19.27
C PHE A 325 -21.05 -2.61 -19.00
N LEU A 326 -20.65 -1.37 -19.29
CA LEU A 326 -21.50 -0.19 -19.08
C LEU A 326 -22.78 -0.24 -19.92
N SER A 327 -22.71 -0.82 -21.12
CA SER A 327 -23.87 -1.02 -22.00
C SER A 327 -24.85 -2.06 -21.45
N GLN A 328 -24.35 -3.15 -20.86
CA GLN A 328 -25.18 -4.19 -20.24
C GLN A 328 -25.88 -3.71 -18.97
N GLN A 329 -25.16 -3.01 -18.08
CA GLN A 329 -25.70 -2.39 -16.86
C GLN A 329 -26.91 -1.50 -17.19
N LYS A 330 -26.81 -0.71 -18.25
CA LYS A 330 -27.90 0.13 -18.74
C LYS A 330 -29.11 -0.65 -19.24
N LYS A 331 -28.90 -1.77 -19.95
CA LYS A 331 -29.99 -2.63 -20.41
C LYS A 331 -30.76 -3.25 -19.24
N ARG A 332 -30.07 -3.65 -18.17
CA ARG A 332 -30.67 -4.18 -16.94
C ARG A 332 -31.52 -3.12 -16.21
N GLY A 333 -30.97 -1.93 -15.97
CA GLY A 333 -31.72 -0.85 -15.31
C GLY A 333 -32.97 -0.38 -16.06
N ARG A 334 -33.04 -0.54 -17.40
CA ARG A 334 -34.26 -0.26 -18.18
C ARG A 334 -35.36 -1.31 -18.01
N ARG A 335 -34.99 -2.57 -17.72
CA ARG A 335 -35.96 -3.68 -17.53
C ARG A 335 -36.57 -3.65 -16.13
N GLU A 336 -35.87 -3.10 -15.15
CA GLU A 336 -36.29 -3.05 -13.73
C GLU A 336 -37.17 -1.84 -13.37
N GLY A 337 -37.65 -1.04 -14.34
CA GLY A 337 -38.80 -0.16 -14.12
C GLY A 337 -38.56 1.35 -13.99
N GLU A 338 -37.41 1.91 -14.37
CA GLU A 338 -37.28 3.37 -14.56
C GLU A 338 -37.66 3.78 -16.00
N VAL A 339 -38.91 4.22 -16.20
CA VAL A 339 -39.31 5.06 -17.34
C VAL A 339 -38.63 6.44 -17.17
N ARG A 340 -37.32 6.51 -17.41
CA ARG A 340 -36.59 7.79 -17.51
C ARG A 340 -36.12 8.03 -18.94
N LYS A 341 -36.54 9.21 -19.42
CA LYS A 341 -36.40 9.81 -20.75
C LYS A 341 -35.04 9.57 -21.44
N ARG A 342 -35.08 9.60 -22.78
CA ARG A 342 -34.06 9.35 -23.83
C ARG A 342 -32.59 9.84 -23.66
N GLY A 343 -32.15 10.37 -22.51
CA GLY A 343 -30.79 10.91 -22.30
C GLY A 343 -29.67 9.90 -21.94
N GLY A 344 -29.92 8.59 -22.01
CA GLY A 344 -29.02 7.58 -21.45
C GLY A 344 -27.75 7.27 -22.27
N ASN A 345 -27.70 7.53 -23.59
CA ASN A 345 -26.47 7.28 -24.38
C ASN A 345 -25.39 8.33 -24.06
N ALA A 346 -25.79 9.58 -23.90
CA ALA A 346 -24.89 10.67 -23.56
C ALA A 346 -24.19 10.45 -22.21
N ARG A 347 -24.86 9.88 -21.19
CA ARG A 347 -24.26 9.66 -19.86
C ARG A 347 -23.20 8.55 -19.83
N THR A 348 -23.36 7.47 -20.60
CA THR A 348 -22.36 6.40 -20.66
C THR A 348 -21.15 6.84 -21.49
N SER A 349 -21.41 7.50 -22.63
CA SER A 349 -20.36 8.13 -23.43
C SER A 349 -19.58 9.16 -22.63
N ARG A 350 -20.22 9.90 -21.72
CA ARG A 350 -19.57 10.84 -20.79
C ARG A 350 -18.60 10.18 -19.80
N LEU A 351 -18.87 8.95 -19.36
CA LEU A 351 -17.95 8.26 -18.45
C LEU A 351 -16.72 7.71 -19.16
N LEU A 352 -16.89 7.34 -20.42
CA LEU A 352 -15.82 6.93 -21.33
C LEU A 352 -15.33 8.10 -22.20
N GLU A 353 -15.68 9.34 -21.85
CA GLU A 353 -15.23 10.52 -22.61
C GLU A 353 -13.70 10.51 -22.68
N LYS A 354 -13.22 11.16 -23.75
CA LYS A 354 -11.82 11.29 -24.20
C LYS A 354 -10.75 11.02 -23.14
N GLY A 355 -10.84 11.64 -21.96
CA GLY A 355 -9.85 11.50 -20.90
C GLY A 355 -9.48 10.08 -20.48
N PHE A 356 -10.42 9.14 -20.34
CA PHE A 356 -10.08 7.76 -19.92
C PHE A 356 -9.34 6.99 -21.01
N ALA A 357 -9.93 6.90 -22.20
CA ALA A 357 -9.37 6.11 -23.29
C ALA A 357 -8.06 6.74 -23.78
N GLU A 358 -8.02 8.06 -24.01
CA GLU A 358 -6.80 8.73 -24.47
C GLU A 358 -5.65 8.62 -23.45
N ALA A 359 -5.94 8.68 -22.15
CA ALA A 359 -4.92 8.44 -21.12
C ALA A 359 -4.43 6.99 -21.14
N LEU A 360 -5.34 6.02 -21.21
CA LEU A 360 -4.98 4.60 -21.25
C LEU A 360 -4.11 4.28 -22.47
N PHE A 361 -4.52 4.71 -23.66
CA PHE A 361 -3.74 4.54 -24.89
C PHE A 361 -2.42 5.30 -24.85
N GLY A 362 -2.42 6.55 -24.38
CA GLY A 362 -1.22 7.39 -24.32
C GLY A 362 -0.17 6.82 -23.39
N VAL A 363 -0.55 6.44 -22.17
CA VAL A 363 0.35 5.79 -21.20
C VAL A 363 0.82 4.45 -21.75
N TRP A 364 -0.10 3.59 -22.22
CA TRP A 364 0.28 2.29 -22.75
C TRP A 364 1.28 2.40 -23.90
N GLN A 365 1.09 3.37 -24.81
CA GLN A 365 2.02 3.60 -25.91
C GLN A 365 3.40 4.07 -25.44
N ARG A 366 3.49 4.88 -24.38
CA ARG A 366 4.78 5.33 -23.84
C ARG A 366 5.60 4.19 -23.22
N TYR A 367 4.94 3.26 -22.55
CA TYR A 367 5.63 2.20 -21.79
C TYR A 367 5.79 0.89 -22.55
N TRP A 368 4.88 0.56 -23.47
CA TRP A 368 4.79 -0.79 -24.04
C TRP A 368 4.89 -0.85 -25.57
N ARG A 369 4.83 0.29 -26.26
CA ARG A 369 4.97 0.31 -27.73
C ARG A 369 6.39 -0.11 -28.11
N GLY A 370 6.52 -1.25 -28.78
CA GLY A 370 7.80 -1.82 -29.22
C GLY A 370 8.27 -3.01 -28.36
N VAL A 371 7.74 -3.19 -27.15
CA VAL A 371 8.06 -4.35 -26.28
C VAL A 371 7.32 -5.61 -26.74
N THR A 372 6.07 -5.45 -27.19
CA THR A 372 5.20 -6.56 -27.64
C THR A 372 5.63 -7.22 -28.95
N GLY A 373 6.56 -6.61 -29.70
CA GLY A 373 7.12 -7.19 -30.93
C GLY A 373 8.34 -8.10 -30.72
N ALA A 374 8.94 -8.09 -29.52
CA ALA A 374 10.23 -8.73 -29.26
C ALA A 374 10.14 -10.04 -28.43
N GLY A 375 8.94 -10.60 -28.24
CA GLY A 375 8.76 -11.90 -27.58
C GLY A 375 9.05 -11.93 -26.07
N GLY A 376 9.13 -10.77 -25.41
CA GLY A 376 9.43 -10.65 -23.98
C GLY A 376 8.46 -9.71 -23.26
N THR A 377 7.16 -10.02 -23.25
CA THR A 377 6.27 -9.40 -22.26
C THR A 377 6.45 -10.12 -20.91
N PRO A 378 6.72 -9.40 -19.80
CA PRO A 378 6.65 -9.98 -18.47
C PRO A 378 5.21 -10.43 -18.22
N SER A 379 4.97 -11.73 -18.29
CA SER A 379 3.64 -12.29 -18.05
C SER A 379 3.21 -12.07 -16.59
N SER A 380 1.95 -11.70 -16.38
CA SER A 380 1.29 -11.72 -15.06
C SER A 380 1.29 -13.11 -14.41
N ALA A 381 1.55 -14.17 -15.18
CA ALA A 381 1.73 -15.54 -14.74
C ALA A 381 3.15 -15.86 -14.26
N THR A 382 4.08 -14.90 -14.24
CA THR A 382 5.38 -15.07 -13.59
C THR A 382 5.22 -14.71 -12.11
N PRO A 383 5.01 -15.66 -11.19
CA PRO A 383 5.27 -15.36 -9.79
C PRO A 383 6.71 -14.89 -9.73
N VAL A 384 6.97 -13.76 -9.07
CA VAL A 384 8.30 -13.44 -8.58
C VAL A 384 8.64 -14.54 -7.58
N THR A 385 9.20 -15.63 -8.10
CA THR A 385 9.80 -16.73 -7.34
C THR A 385 11.14 -16.21 -6.85
N GLY A 386 11.05 -15.31 -5.88
CA GLY A 386 12.14 -14.85 -5.04
C GLY A 386 11.92 -15.25 -3.59
N ILE A 387 11.25 -16.38 -3.33
CA ILE A 387 11.38 -17.08 -2.05
C ILE A 387 12.43 -18.17 -2.30
N GLY A 388 13.70 -17.74 -2.41
CA GLY A 388 14.79 -18.66 -2.20
C GLY A 388 14.62 -19.31 -0.82
N SER A 389 14.84 -20.61 -0.75
CA SER A 389 14.92 -21.32 0.52
C SER A 389 16.01 -20.67 1.38
N TRP A 390 15.61 -19.97 2.44
CA TRP A 390 16.52 -19.49 3.47
C TRP A 390 16.36 -20.41 4.67
N THR A 391 17.11 -21.51 4.65
CA THR A 391 17.57 -22.21 5.87
C THR A 391 18.81 -21.52 6.40
#